data_AF-A0A9E5JUQ7-F1
#
_entry.id   AF-A0A9E5JUQ7-F1
#
_cell.length_a   1.000
_cell.length_b   1.000
_cell.length_c   1.000
_cell.angle_alpha   90.00
_cell.angle_beta   90.00
_cell.angle_gamma   90.00
#
_symmetry.space_group_name_H-M   'P 1'
#
loop_
_entity.id
_entity.type
_entity.pdbx_description
1 polymer ?
#
loop_
_entity_poly.entity_id
_entity_poly.type
_entity_poly.pdbx_seq_one_letter_code
_entity_poly.pdbx_strand_id
1 'polypeptide(L)'
;MKNIEIRVPDIGDINNVEVIEILVAVGDSVAEEDGLISIETDKATMEIPSPAAGIITELTISVGDRVSEGTLIATLETISSNMSEATPTAKPEPATPPGSTTQQSDEADLNCDLVVVGGGPGGYSAAFRAADLGLDVVLVERYPTLGGVCLNVGCIPSKALLHVASVMEEVKHFKDLGVDFSDPDIDLAKLRSHKEGVIGKLTGGLAAMAKMRKVKVVEGSGQFVSNALLTVDANDERQIIGFKRAIIAAGSESVQLPFLPEDERIVDSTGALKLKSIPERMLIIGGGIIGLEMGSVYAALGSKIDVVEMLDDIFAGADKDLIKVWKAMNKHRFNRIMTRTKTVSASATDDGIAVCFDGGSAPQSETYDLVLQAVGRRPNGHKVGAEAAGIQVDERGFITVDKQQRTNIAGIFAIGDIVGQPMLAHKAVHEGHVAAEVIAGEIKGDKKLQTTSFDAHVIPSVAYTDPEIAWVGLTENQANEQGIKVRKGVFPWSASGRAIANGCEQGFSKLLFDIDTGRILGGAIVGPSAGDMIGEVALAIEMGADDVDIGKTIHPHPTLGESIGLAAEAAHGSCTDLPPVK
;
A
#
# COMPACT_ATOMS: atom_id res chain seq x y z
N MET A 1 -1.41 -55.35 4.93
CA MET A 1 -0.94 -54.06 5.44
C MET A 1 0.53 -54.20 5.73
N LYS A 2 1.35 -53.37 5.07
CA LYS A 2 2.80 -53.38 5.21
C LYS A 2 3.19 -51.96 5.60
N ASN A 3 3.81 -51.81 6.76
CA ASN A 3 4.37 -50.54 7.20
C ASN A 3 5.70 -50.32 6.48
N ILE A 4 5.84 -49.16 5.85
CA ILE A 4 7.06 -48.74 5.15
C ILE A 4 7.65 -47.57 5.93
N GLU A 5 8.94 -47.66 6.26
CA GLU A 5 9.71 -46.54 6.79
C GLU A 5 10.10 -45.61 5.63
N ILE A 6 9.72 -44.34 5.73
CA ILE A 6 10.11 -43.30 4.78
C ILE A 6 11.34 -42.59 5.31
N ARG A 7 12.41 -42.57 4.51
CA ARG A 7 13.70 -41.96 4.86
C ARG A 7 14.04 -40.87 3.85
N VAL A 8 14.86 -39.90 4.27
CA VAL A 8 15.41 -38.87 3.38
C VAL A 8 16.16 -39.58 2.22
N PRO A 9 15.77 -39.34 0.96
CA PRO A 9 16.44 -39.92 -0.20
C PRO A 9 17.83 -39.31 -0.41
N ASP A 10 18.59 -39.81 -1.39
CA ASP A 10 19.85 -39.19 -1.80
C ASP A 10 19.60 -37.74 -2.26
N ILE A 11 20.15 -36.79 -1.50
CA ILE A 11 20.06 -35.34 -1.73
C ILE A 11 21.40 -34.76 -2.25
N GLY A 12 22.30 -35.61 -2.75
CA GLY A 12 23.65 -35.26 -3.20
C GLY A 12 24.66 -35.13 -2.06
N ASP A 13 25.84 -34.53 -2.32
CA ASP A 13 26.95 -34.35 -1.34
C ASP A 13 26.62 -33.38 -0.16
N ILE A 14 25.35 -33.15 0.14
CA ILE A 14 24.86 -32.20 1.14
C ILE A 14 24.45 -32.96 2.41
N ASN A 15 25.08 -32.61 3.54
CA ASN A 15 24.80 -33.20 4.85
C ASN A 15 24.24 -32.14 5.81
N ASN A 16 23.39 -32.55 6.76
CA ASN A 16 22.95 -31.73 7.89
C ASN A 16 22.06 -30.52 7.48
N VAL A 17 21.06 -30.79 6.66
CA VAL A 17 20.09 -29.85 6.07
C VAL A 17 18.92 -29.62 7.03
N GLU A 18 18.43 -28.40 7.14
CA GLU A 18 17.38 -28.04 8.09
C GLU A 18 15.97 -28.27 7.52
N VAL A 19 15.10 -28.89 8.31
CA VAL A 19 13.67 -29.04 8.00
C VAL A 19 12.96 -27.73 8.30
N ILE A 20 12.49 -27.05 7.26
CA ILE A 20 11.82 -25.75 7.40
C ILE A 20 10.29 -25.88 7.54
N GLU A 21 9.73 -26.99 7.05
CA GLU A 21 8.28 -27.23 7.09
C GLU A 21 7.96 -28.74 7.04
N ILE A 22 6.90 -29.15 7.76
CA ILE A 22 6.31 -30.49 7.69
C ILE A 22 4.94 -30.36 7.01
N LEU A 23 4.74 -31.06 5.90
CA LEU A 23 3.60 -30.90 5.00
C LEU A 23 2.46 -31.89 5.30
N VAL A 24 2.67 -32.85 6.21
CA VAL A 24 1.71 -33.92 6.55
C VAL A 24 1.59 -34.13 8.06
N ALA A 25 0.45 -34.64 8.52
CA ALA A 25 0.20 -35.03 9.90
C ALA A 25 -0.04 -36.55 10.06
N VAL A 26 0.13 -37.06 11.29
CA VAL A 26 -0.24 -38.46 11.61
C VAL A 26 -1.74 -38.65 11.41
N GLY A 27 -2.11 -39.60 10.57
CA GLY A 27 -3.49 -39.88 10.15
C GLY A 27 -3.82 -39.41 8.73
N ASP A 28 -2.96 -38.63 8.08
CA ASP A 28 -3.19 -38.15 6.73
C ASP A 28 -2.98 -39.25 5.69
N SER A 29 -3.82 -39.23 4.65
CA SER A 29 -3.67 -40.09 3.47
C SER A 29 -2.83 -39.34 2.43
N VAL A 30 -1.70 -39.91 2.05
CA VAL A 30 -0.77 -39.37 1.03
C VAL A 30 -0.78 -40.26 -0.21
N ALA A 31 -0.61 -39.67 -1.40
CA ALA A 31 -0.33 -40.37 -2.65
C ALA A 31 1.19 -40.56 -2.84
N GLU A 32 1.57 -41.40 -3.80
CA GLU A 32 2.96 -41.45 -4.28
C GLU A 32 3.32 -40.08 -4.91
N GLU A 33 4.52 -39.57 -4.63
CA GLU A 33 5.03 -38.24 -5.00
C GLU A 33 4.47 -37.03 -4.22
N ASP A 34 3.56 -37.21 -3.26
CA ASP A 34 3.12 -36.10 -2.39
C ASP A 34 4.24 -35.65 -1.44
N GLY A 35 4.44 -34.33 -1.31
CA GLY A 35 5.47 -33.75 -0.43
C GLY A 35 5.21 -34.05 1.05
N LEU A 36 6.22 -34.53 1.77
CA LEU A 36 6.14 -34.85 3.19
C LEU A 36 6.77 -33.79 4.08
N ILE A 37 7.94 -33.28 3.66
CA ILE A 37 8.68 -32.22 4.34
C ILE A 37 9.36 -31.32 3.31
N SER A 38 9.64 -30.09 3.72
CA SER A 38 10.47 -29.15 2.97
C SER A 38 11.79 -28.92 3.72
N ILE A 39 12.90 -29.01 2.99
CA ILE A 39 14.26 -28.81 3.51
C ILE A 39 14.96 -27.66 2.78
N GLU A 40 15.77 -26.88 3.48
CA GLU A 40 16.49 -25.74 2.91
C GLU A 40 18.00 -26.00 2.81
N THR A 41 18.53 -25.93 1.57
CA THR A 41 19.97 -25.95 1.29
C THR A 41 20.49 -24.54 0.99
N ASP A 42 21.82 -24.37 0.90
CA ASP A 42 22.48 -23.11 0.56
C ASP A 42 22.09 -22.54 -0.82
N LYS A 43 21.46 -23.34 -1.68
CA LYS A 43 21.11 -22.99 -3.06
C LYS A 43 19.63 -23.10 -3.40
N ALA A 44 18.84 -23.87 -2.66
CA ALA A 44 17.43 -24.10 -2.95
C ALA A 44 16.67 -24.74 -1.77
N THR A 45 15.37 -24.49 -1.74
CA THR A 45 14.40 -25.27 -0.96
C THR A 45 13.94 -26.47 -1.79
N MET A 46 13.89 -27.66 -1.17
CA MET A 46 13.49 -28.91 -1.81
C MET A 46 12.46 -29.65 -0.96
N GLU A 47 11.45 -30.21 -1.60
CA GLU A 47 10.46 -31.07 -0.95
C GLU A 47 10.87 -32.55 -1.07
N ILE A 48 10.70 -33.31 0.01
CA ILE A 48 10.91 -34.75 0.01
C ILE A 48 9.56 -35.46 -0.23
N PRO A 49 9.38 -36.15 -1.38
CA PRO A 49 8.12 -36.80 -1.71
C PRO A 49 7.92 -38.14 -0.98
N SER A 50 6.66 -38.57 -0.90
CA SER A 50 6.27 -39.88 -0.42
C SER A 50 6.55 -40.98 -1.47
N PRO A 51 7.22 -42.08 -1.10
CA PRO A 51 7.55 -43.16 -2.04
C PRO A 51 6.38 -44.09 -2.37
N ALA A 52 5.21 -43.93 -1.71
CA ALA A 52 4.03 -44.76 -1.94
C ALA A 52 2.75 -44.08 -1.42
N ALA A 53 1.60 -44.55 -1.91
CA ALA A 53 0.30 -44.16 -1.35
C ALA A 53 -0.03 -44.92 -0.06
N GLY A 54 -0.52 -44.21 0.96
CA GLY A 54 -0.85 -44.80 2.26
C GLY A 54 -1.27 -43.78 3.31
N ILE A 55 -1.39 -44.25 4.56
CA ILE A 55 -1.72 -43.39 5.71
C ILE A 55 -0.47 -43.23 6.59
N ILE A 56 -0.14 -41.99 6.98
CA ILE A 56 0.98 -41.71 7.88
C ILE A 56 0.62 -42.16 9.30
N THR A 57 1.35 -43.11 9.86
CA THR A 57 1.08 -43.65 11.20
C THR A 57 1.94 -43.01 12.29
N GLU A 58 3.11 -42.47 11.93
CA GLU A 58 4.05 -41.84 12.86
C GLU A 58 4.97 -40.88 12.11
N LEU A 59 5.29 -39.74 12.73
CA LEU A 59 6.29 -38.76 12.26
C LEU A 59 7.42 -38.69 13.29
N THR A 60 8.67 -38.83 12.83
CA THR A 60 9.86 -38.89 13.70
C THR A 60 10.72 -37.63 13.70
N ILE A 61 10.29 -36.58 13.00
CA ILE A 61 11.01 -35.32 12.85
C ILE A 61 10.12 -34.11 13.17
N SER A 62 10.75 -33.00 13.56
CA SER A 62 10.12 -31.71 13.87
C SER A 62 10.74 -30.59 13.02
N VAL A 63 10.00 -29.49 12.83
CA VAL A 63 10.54 -28.28 12.19
C VAL A 63 11.74 -27.76 13.00
N GLY A 64 12.85 -27.48 12.31
CA GLY A 64 14.14 -27.10 12.90
C GLY A 64 15.13 -28.25 13.11
N ASP A 65 14.71 -29.51 12.89
CA ASP A 65 15.63 -30.65 12.94
C ASP A 65 16.59 -30.63 11.75
N ARG A 66 17.83 -31.12 11.96
CA ARG A 66 18.81 -31.29 10.88
C ARG A 66 18.86 -32.74 10.44
N VAL A 67 18.65 -32.98 9.14
CA VAL A 67 18.53 -34.30 8.54
C VAL A 67 19.61 -34.53 7.46
N SER A 68 19.95 -35.79 7.23
CA SER A 68 20.85 -36.24 6.16
C SER A 68 20.22 -37.41 5.42
N GLU A 69 20.82 -37.83 4.30
CA GLU A 69 20.41 -39.04 3.59
C GLU A 69 20.23 -40.23 4.56
N GLY A 70 19.09 -40.91 4.45
CA GLY A 70 18.75 -42.07 5.27
C GLY A 70 18.12 -41.76 6.63
N THR A 71 18.00 -40.47 7.04
CA THR A 71 17.25 -40.09 8.26
C THR A 71 15.78 -40.47 8.13
N LEU A 72 15.20 -41.07 9.17
CA LEU A 72 13.80 -41.51 9.19
C LEU A 72 12.86 -40.30 9.33
N ILE A 73 11.89 -40.18 8.42
CA ILE A 73 10.92 -39.08 8.35
C ILE A 73 9.58 -39.52 8.97
N ALA A 74 9.03 -40.62 8.48
CA ALA A 74 7.71 -41.10 8.86
C ALA A 74 7.55 -42.61 8.65
N THR A 75 6.54 -43.21 9.26
CA THR A 75 6.06 -44.57 8.94
C THR A 75 4.73 -44.48 8.20
N LEU A 76 4.61 -45.22 7.09
CA LEU A 76 3.44 -45.23 6.20
C LEU A 76 2.81 -46.62 6.15
N GLU A 77 1.49 -46.70 6.34
CA GLU A 77 0.70 -47.91 6.11
C GLU A 77 0.13 -47.94 4.69
N THR A 78 0.57 -48.89 3.87
CA THR A 78 0.15 -49.00 2.46
C THR A 78 -1.25 -49.59 2.28
N ILE A 79 -2.05 -48.97 1.40
CA ILE A 79 -3.37 -49.45 1.00
C ILE A 79 -3.23 -50.24 -0.31
N SER A 80 -3.48 -51.56 -0.29
CA SER A 80 -3.42 -52.38 -1.51
C SER A 80 -4.68 -52.19 -2.36
N SER A 81 -4.51 -51.69 -3.58
CA SER A 81 -5.56 -51.55 -4.59
C SER A 81 -5.84 -52.89 -5.29
N ASN A 82 -7.05 -53.42 -5.11
CA ASN A 82 -7.62 -54.41 -6.01
C ASN A 82 -9.07 -54.03 -6.27
N MET A 83 -9.35 -53.50 -7.45
CA MET A 83 -10.71 -53.31 -7.96
C MET A 83 -11.10 -54.49 -8.85
N SER A 84 -12.27 -55.08 -8.60
CA SER A 84 -13.11 -55.72 -9.62
C SER A 84 -14.58 -55.68 -9.19
N GLU A 85 -15.45 -55.40 -10.15
CA GLU A 85 -16.89 -55.14 -10.05
C GLU A 85 -17.74 -56.33 -9.56
N ALA A 86 -18.81 -56.06 -8.80
CA ALA A 86 -20.20 -56.54 -9.00
C ALA A 86 -21.15 -56.25 -7.78
N THR A 87 -22.28 -55.60 -8.05
CA THR A 87 -23.52 -55.42 -7.23
C THR A 87 -24.37 -56.72 -7.12
N PRO A 88 -25.52 -56.83 -6.37
CA PRO A 88 -26.08 -56.11 -5.19
C PRO A 88 -26.71 -57.04 -4.09
N THR A 89 -27.07 -56.54 -2.88
CA THR A 89 -28.39 -56.68 -2.15
C THR A 89 -28.36 -56.49 -0.60
N ALA A 90 -29.15 -55.50 -0.15
CA ALA A 90 -30.02 -55.32 1.04
C ALA A 90 -29.71 -55.85 2.49
N LYS A 91 -29.50 -54.86 3.41
CA LYS A 91 -30.02 -54.59 4.80
C LYS A 91 -29.99 -55.66 5.93
N PRO A 92 -29.73 -55.29 7.21
CA PRO A 92 -30.57 -54.34 7.99
C PRO A 92 -29.84 -53.29 8.89
N GLU A 93 -30.56 -52.18 9.12
CA GLU A 93 -30.41 -51.08 10.11
C GLU A 93 -30.44 -51.55 11.59
N PRO A 94 -30.25 -50.69 12.64
CA PRO A 94 -30.07 -49.22 12.69
C PRO A 94 -29.01 -48.66 13.69
N ALA A 95 -28.62 -47.39 13.54
CA ALA A 95 -28.63 -46.36 14.61
C ALA A 95 -27.95 -45.05 14.12
N THR A 96 -28.71 -43.96 14.11
CA THR A 96 -28.32 -42.61 13.70
C THR A 96 -27.60 -41.86 14.83
N PRO A 97 -26.47 -41.17 14.56
CA PRO A 97 -26.05 -39.97 15.28
C PRO A 97 -26.29 -38.70 14.43
N PRO A 98 -26.38 -37.52 15.07
CA PRO A 98 -27.19 -36.40 14.62
C PRO A 98 -26.52 -35.54 13.53
N GLY A 99 -27.33 -35.19 12.53
CA GLY A 99 -27.41 -33.84 12.00
C GLY A 99 -26.18 -33.31 11.28
N SER A 100 -25.88 -33.86 10.10
CA SER A 100 -25.42 -32.99 9.02
C SER A 100 -26.53 -31.99 8.75
N THR A 101 -26.42 -30.78 9.28
CA THR A 101 -27.08 -29.63 8.69
C THR A 101 -26.51 -29.50 7.29
N THR A 102 -27.20 -30.12 6.33
CA THR A 102 -27.46 -29.49 5.04
C THR A 102 -28.09 -28.15 5.37
N GLN A 103 -27.26 -27.15 5.65
CA GLN A 103 -27.69 -25.78 5.52
C GLN A 103 -28.12 -25.64 4.07
N GLN A 104 -29.38 -25.24 3.93
CA GLN A 104 -29.94 -24.77 2.68
C GLN A 104 -28.87 -23.98 1.92
N SER A 105 -28.67 -24.34 0.66
CA SER A 105 -28.32 -23.32 -0.31
C SER A 105 -29.41 -22.26 -0.22
N ASP A 106 -29.18 -21.20 0.54
CA ASP A 106 -29.86 -19.95 0.26
C ASP A 106 -29.40 -19.60 -1.16
N GLU A 107 -30.31 -19.75 -2.13
CA GLU A 107 -30.07 -19.41 -3.54
C GLU A 107 -29.44 -18.01 -3.57
N ALA A 108 -28.21 -17.91 -4.07
CA ALA A 108 -27.57 -16.62 -4.19
C ALA A 108 -28.43 -15.70 -5.06
N ASP A 109 -28.80 -14.53 -4.54
CA ASP A 109 -29.63 -13.54 -5.24
C ASP A 109 -28.96 -13.03 -6.53
N LEU A 110 -27.63 -13.09 -6.56
CA LEU A 110 -26.79 -12.70 -7.68
C LEU A 110 -25.61 -13.67 -7.81
N ASN A 111 -25.25 -14.00 -9.05
CA ASN A 111 -24.05 -14.77 -9.36
C ASN A 111 -23.16 -13.98 -10.32
N CYS A 112 -21.85 -14.13 -10.21
CA CYS A 112 -20.88 -13.47 -11.09
C CYS A 112 -19.59 -14.31 -11.24
N ASP A 113 -18.78 -13.98 -12.25
CA ASP A 113 -17.44 -14.56 -12.36
C ASP A 113 -16.52 -13.99 -11.27
N LEU A 114 -16.59 -12.68 -11.05
CA LEU A 114 -15.74 -11.96 -10.11
C LEU A 114 -16.54 -10.99 -9.25
N VAL A 115 -16.41 -11.12 -7.92
CA VAL A 115 -16.80 -10.07 -6.98
C VAL A 115 -15.58 -9.26 -6.55
N VAL A 116 -15.69 -7.94 -6.52
CA VAL A 116 -14.67 -7.05 -5.96
C VAL A 116 -15.25 -6.31 -4.77
N VAL A 117 -14.58 -6.40 -3.61
CA VAL A 117 -15.04 -5.80 -2.34
C VAL A 117 -14.26 -4.52 -2.06
N GLY A 118 -14.88 -3.37 -2.30
CA GLY A 118 -14.32 -2.04 -2.15
C GLY A 118 -14.14 -1.33 -3.49
N GLY A 119 -14.71 -0.13 -3.63
CA GLY A 119 -14.70 0.70 -4.83
C GLY A 119 -13.56 1.72 -4.89
N GLY A 120 -12.48 1.52 -4.14
CA GLY A 120 -11.27 2.36 -4.14
C GLY A 120 -10.37 2.19 -5.38
N PRO A 121 -9.21 2.90 -5.44
CA PRO A 121 -8.30 2.85 -6.59
C PRO A 121 -7.96 1.44 -7.08
N GLY A 122 -7.60 0.53 -6.18
CA GLY A 122 -7.35 -0.86 -6.56
C GLY A 122 -8.61 -1.57 -7.03
N GLY A 123 -9.70 -1.47 -6.25
CA GLY A 123 -10.92 -2.21 -6.52
C GLY A 123 -11.63 -1.83 -7.83
N TYR A 124 -11.86 -0.53 -8.08
CA TYR A 124 -12.49 -0.15 -9.36
C TYR A 124 -11.57 -0.45 -10.56
N SER A 125 -10.25 -0.32 -10.40
CA SER A 125 -9.30 -0.63 -11.48
C SER A 125 -9.31 -2.12 -11.80
N ALA A 126 -9.31 -2.98 -10.77
CA ALA A 126 -9.45 -4.42 -10.92
C ALA A 126 -10.79 -4.79 -11.58
N ALA A 127 -11.91 -4.23 -11.10
CA ALA A 127 -13.23 -4.49 -11.64
C ALA A 127 -13.33 -4.07 -13.11
N PHE A 128 -12.80 -2.90 -13.47
CA PHE A 128 -12.82 -2.39 -14.84
C PHE A 128 -11.91 -3.22 -15.75
N ARG A 129 -10.72 -3.58 -15.28
CA ARG A 129 -9.78 -4.43 -16.03
C ARG A 129 -10.38 -5.81 -16.29
N ALA A 130 -11.00 -6.42 -15.29
CA ALA A 130 -11.67 -7.71 -15.40
C ALA A 130 -12.86 -7.66 -16.38
N ALA A 131 -13.66 -6.59 -16.34
CA ALA A 131 -14.76 -6.39 -17.30
C ALA A 131 -14.24 -6.16 -18.73
N ASP A 132 -13.14 -5.40 -18.89
CA ASP A 132 -12.48 -5.22 -20.19
C ASP A 132 -11.89 -6.54 -20.72
N LEU A 133 -11.51 -7.45 -19.82
CA LEU A 133 -11.12 -8.82 -20.15
C LEU A 133 -12.31 -9.75 -20.36
N GLY A 134 -13.55 -9.27 -20.26
CA GLY A 134 -14.78 -10.01 -20.56
C GLY A 134 -15.22 -11.00 -19.50
N LEU A 135 -15.02 -10.66 -18.21
CA LEU A 135 -15.65 -11.35 -17.08
C LEU A 135 -16.95 -10.65 -16.67
N ASP A 136 -17.88 -11.40 -16.07
CA ASP A 136 -19.03 -10.83 -15.38
C ASP A 136 -18.64 -10.36 -13.97
N VAL A 137 -18.74 -9.06 -13.71
CA VAL A 137 -18.16 -8.42 -12.52
C VAL A 137 -19.21 -7.71 -11.69
N VAL A 138 -19.19 -8.00 -10.38
CA VAL A 138 -19.93 -7.28 -9.36
C VAL A 138 -18.95 -6.53 -8.46
N LEU A 139 -19.15 -5.22 -8.31
CA LEU A 139 -18.36 -4.36 -7.43
C LEU A 139 -19.22 -3.96 -6.22
N VAL A 140 -18.78 -4.34 -5.02
CA VAL A 140 -19.45 -4.00 -3.77
C VAL A 140 -18.75 -2.82 -3.13
N GLU A 141 -19.48 -1.74 -2.85
CA GLU A 141 -18.97 -0.55 -2.18
C GLU A 141 -20.00 -0.06 -1.16
N ARG A 142 -19.58 0.22 0.07
CA ARG A 142 -20.48 0.61 1.16
C ARG A 142 -20.96 2.06 1.07
N TYR A 143 -20.32 2.87 0.26
CA TYR A 143 -20.68 4.27 0.01
C TYR A 143 -21.35 4.44 -1.36
N PRO A 144 -22.16 5.50 -1.55
CA PRO A 144 -22.86 5.74 -2.82
C PRO A 144 -21.94 6.15 -3.99
N THR A 145 -20.64 6.37 -3.72
CA THR A 145 -19.67 6.86 -4.72
C THR A 145 -18.43 5.98 -4.79
N LEU A 146 -18.00 5.67 -6.01
CA LEU A 146 -16.72 5.00 -6.28
C LEU A 146 -15.51 5.93 -6.05
N GLY A 147 -14.31 5.36 -6.15
CA GLY A 147 -13.02 6.03 -5.99
C GLY A 147 -12.44 5.96 -4.57
N GLY A 148 -13.23 5.43 -3.62
CA GLY A 148 -12.81 5.15 -2.25
C GLY A 148 -12.19 6.34 -1.53
N VAL A 149 -11.24 6.07 -0.63
CA VAL A 149 -10.55 7.11 0.17
C VAL A 149 -9.85 8.12 -0.72
N CYS A 150 -9.07 7.67 -1.70
CA CYS A 150 -8.20 8.55 -2.50
C CYS A 150 -8.99 9.64 -3.25
N LEU A 151 -10.12 9.29 -3.86
CA LEU A 151 -10.93 10.27 -4.59
C LEU A 151 -11.79 11.12 -3.65
N ASN A 152 -12.43 10.51 -2.64
CA ASN A 152 -13.48 11.19 -1.90
C ASN A 152 -12.96 11.98 -0.69
N VAL A 153 -11.95 11.44 0.02
CA VAL A 153 -11.50 11.96 1.33
C VAL A 153 -9.97 11.85 1.53
N GLY A 154 -9.22 11.93 0.43
CA GLY A 154 -7.77 11.73 0.42
C GLY A 154 -7.07 12.53 -0.67
N CYS A 155 -6.38 11.84 -1.58
CA CYS A 155 -5.53 12.40 -2.62
C CYS A 155 -6.14 13.60 -3.36
N ILE A 156 -7.35 13.44 -3.92
CA ILE A 156 -7.93 14.43 -4.84
C ILE A 156 -8.34 15.71 -4.10
N PRO A 157 -9.15 15.66 -3.03
CA PRO A 157 -9.48 16.88 -2.30
C PRO A 157 -8.25 17.52 -1.65
N SER A 158 -7.28 16.75 -1.14
CA SER A 158 -6.08 17.37 -0.56
C SER A 158 -5.26 18.12 -1.61
N LYS A 159 -5.06 17.54 -2.80
CA LYS A 159 -4.29 18.15 -3.88
C LYS A 159 -5.00 19.37 -4.48
N ALA A 160 -6.33 19.33 -4.58
CA ALA A 160 -7.11 20.49 -5.01
C ALA A 160 -6.93 21.69 -4.04
N LEU A 161 -6.92 21.44 -2.73
CA LEU A 161 -6.70 22.47 -1.72
C LEU A 161 -5.24 22.93 -1.65
N LEU A 162 -4.28 22.01 -1.77
CA LEU A 162 -2.86 22.32 -1.81
C LEU A 162 -2.49 23.20 -3.01
N HIS A 163 -3.12 22.96 -4.17
CA HIS A 163 -2.92 23.83 -5.33
C HIS A 163 -3.37 25.27 -5.04
N VAL A 164 -4.55 25.45 -4.44
CA VAL A 164 -5.02 26.79 -4.02
C VAL A 164 -4.05 27.42 -3.02
N ALA A 165 -3.61 26.66 -2.01
CA ALA A 165 -2.64 27.12 -1.02
C ALA A 165 -1.30 27.53 -1.67
N SER A 166 -0.78 26.74 -2.59
CA SER A 166 0.45 27.02 -3.32
C SER A 166 0.36 28.31 -4.14
N VAL A 167 -0.75 28.53 -4.85
CA VAL A 167 -0.95 29.78 -5.62
C VAL A 167 -1.07 30.99 -4.68
N MET A 168 -1.75 30.85 -3.54
CA MET A 168 -1.82 31.93 -2.54
C MET A 168 -0.45 32.32 -1.99
N GLU A 169 0.45 31.34 -1.86
CA GLU A 169 1.82 31.56 -1.38
C GLU A 169 2.72 32.14 -2.47
N GLU A 170 2.62 31.65 -3.71
CA GLU A 170 3.35 32.17 -4.86
C GLU A 170 3.05 33.67 -5.09
N VAL A 171 1.78 34.05 -5.00
CA VAL A 171 1.34 35.46 -5.14
C VAL A 171 2.01 36.37 -4.10
N LYS A 172 2.29 35.89 -2.88
CA LYS A 172 2.98 36.71 -1.85
C LYS A 172 4.41 37.05 -2.27
N HIS A 173 5.10 36.14 -2.96
CA HIS A 173 6.47 36.35 -3.43
C HIS A 173 6.55 37.41 -4.55
N PHE A 174 5.49 37.57 -5.35
CA PHE A 174 5.47 38.51 -6.48
C PHE A 174 5.65 39.97 -6.06
N LYS A 175 5.35 40.30 -4.79
CA LYS A 175 5.61 41.62 -4.22
C LYS A 175 7.10 41.99 -4.29
N ASP A 176 7.98 41.05 -4.00
CA ASP A 176 9.44 41.25 -4.09
C ASP A 176 9.92 41.41 -5.54
N LEU A 177 9.11 40.93 -6.50
CA LEU A 177 9.32 41.07 -7.94
C LEU A 177 8.69 42.36 -8.52
N GLY A 178 8.06 43.19 -7.68
CA GLY A 178 7.43 44.45 -8.08
C GLY A 178 5.99 44.32 -8.59
N VAL A 179 5.33 43.17 -8.39
CA VAL A 179 3.91 42.96 -8.69
C VAL A 179 3.15 42.71 -7.39
N ASP A 180 2.47 43.75 -6.88
CA ASP A 180 1.79 43.68 -5.59
C ASP A 180 0.31 43.29 -5.74
N PHE A 181 -0.14 42.38 -4.90
CA PHE A 181 -1.53 41.97 -4.77
C PHE A 181 -1.98 42.25 -3.34
N SER A 182 -3.22 42.70 -3.16
CA SER A 182 -3.80 42.75 -1.83
C SER A 182 -3.99 41.35 -1.26
N ASP A 183 -3.99 41.23 0.08
CA ASP A 183 -4.34 39.98 0.74
C ASP A 183 -5.71 39.45 0.24
N PRO A 184 -5.84 38.14 -0.02
CA PRO A 184 -7.06 37.58 -0.58
C PRO A 184 -8.19 37.57 0.46
N ASP A 185 -9.40 37.90 0.00
CA ASP A 185 -10.62 37.63 0.78
C ASP A 185 -11.03 36.15 0.62
N ILE A 186 -11.04 35.40 1.72
CA ILE A 186 -11.23 33.95 1.69
C ILE A 186 -12.71 33.59 1.89
N ASP A 187 -13.36 33.21 0.79
CA ASP A 187 -14.70 32.61 0.81
C ASP A 187 -14.62 31.09 0.98
N LEU A 188 -14.70 30.63 2.23
CA LEU A 188 -14.59 29.21 2.59
C LEU A 188 -15.69 28.36 1.94
N ALA A 189 -16.88 28.92 1.72
CA ALA A 189 -17.99 28.20 1.11
C ALA A 189 -17.70 27.91 -0.37
N LYS A 190 -17.16 28.88 -1.11
CA LYS A 190 -16.72 28.67 -2.49
C LYS A 190 -15.54 27.72 -2.58
N LEU A 191 -14.56 27.80 -1.68
CA LEU A 191 -13.44 26.88 -1.66
C LEU A 191 -13.91 25.43 -1.45
N ARG A 192 -14.83 25.21 -0.49
CA ARG A 192 -15.48 23.89 -0.32
C ARG A 192 -16.23 23.47 -1.57
N SER A 193 -17.03 24.35 -2.17
CA SER A 193 -17.79 24.03 -3.39
C SER A 193 -16.88 23.68 -4.56
N HIS A 194 -15.71 24.32 -4.70
CA HIS A 194 -14.72 23.97 -5.71
C HIS A 194 -14.20 22.54 -5.50
N LYS A 195 -13.77 22.22 -4.27
CA LYS A 195 -13.32 20.88 -3.88
C LYS A 195 -14.40 19.82 -4.16
N GLU A 196 -15.64 20.05 -3.73
CA GLU A 196 -16.76 19.11 -3.98
C GLU A 196 -17.08 18.98 -5.47
N GLY A 197 -16.96 20.06 -6.25
CA GLY A 197 -17.14 20.03 -7.70
C GLY A 197 -16.12 19.13 -8.41
N VAL A 198 -14.86 19.16 -7.97
CA VAL A 198 -13.80 18.27 -8.49
C VAL A 198 -14.12 16.81 -8.16
N ILE A 199 -14.48 16.51 -6.90
CA ILE A 199 -14.87 15.16 -6.48
C ILE A 199 -16.07 14.68 -7.30
N GLY A 200 -17.15 15.47 -7.35
CA GLY A 200 -18.39 15.12 -8.04
C GLY A 200 -18.21 14.84 -9.53
N LYS A 201 -17.34 15.59 -10.21
CA LYS A 201 -17.01 15.34 -11.62
C LYS A 201 -16.34 13.98 -11.82
N LEU A 202 -15.39 13.64 -10.95
CA LEU A 202 -14.62 12.41 -11.04
C LEU A 202 -15.43 11.18 -10.61
N THR A 203 -16.20 11.27 -9.53
CA THR A 203 -17.08 10.17 -9.08
C THR A 203 -18.18 9.89 -10.10
N GLY A 204 -18.77 10.94 -10.70
CA GLY A 204 -19.71 10.80 -11.83
C GLY A 204 -19.07 10.13 -13.04
N GLY A 205 -17.82 10.45 -13.35
CA GLY A 205 -17.04 9.78 -14.40
C GLY A 205 -16.80 8.29 -14.12
N LEU A 206 -16.45 7.92 -12.88
CA LEU A 206 -16.29 6.51 -12.47
C LEU A 206 -17.61 5.74 -12.59
N ALA A 207 -18.73 6.32 -12.14
CA ALA A 207 -20.05 5.71 -12.27
C ALA A 207 -20.44 5.48 -13.74
N ALA A 208 -20.17 6.46 -14.62
CA ALA A 208 -20.38 6.31 -16.06
C ALA A 208 -19.50 5.20 -16.65
N MET A 209 -18.22 5.11 -16.26
CA MET A 209 -17.30 4.07 -16.71
C MET A 209 -17.71 2.67 -16.26
N ALA A 210 -18.17 2.51 -15.01
CA ALA A 210 -18.71 1.24 -14.51
C ALA A 210 -19.90 0.78 -15.37
N LYS A 211 -20.83 1.70 -15.66
CA LYS A 211 -21.99 1.43 -16.53
C LYS A 211 -21.59 1.05 -17.96
N MET A 212 -20.64 1.76 -18.57
CA MET A 212 -20.15 1.46 -19.93
C MET A 212 -19.52 0.06 -20.02
N ARG A 213 -18.82 -0.36 -18.95
CA ARG A 213 -18.22 -1.69 -18.81
C ARG A 213 -19.19 -2.77 -18.33
N LYS A 214 -20.45 -2.42 -18.06
CA LYS A 214 -21.47 -3.31 -17.50
C LYS A 214 -21.08 -3.94 -16.16
N VAL A 215 -20.25 -3.26 -15.37
CA VAL A 215 -19.95 -3.67 -13.99
C VAL A 215 -21.16 -3.35 -13.13
N LYS A 216 -21.73 -4.37 -12.47
CA LYS A 216 -22.85 -4.17 -11.54
C LYS A 216 -22.29 -3.66 -10.21
N VAL A 217 -22.60 -2.41 -9.87
CA VAL A 217 -22.25 -1.84 -8.56
C VAL A 217 -23.37 -2.13 -7.57
N VAL A 218 -23.04 -2.73 -6.44
CA VAL A 218 -23.96 -2.99 -5.32
C VAL A 218 -23.52 -2.13 -4.15
N GLU A 219 -24.40 -1.24 -3.72
CA GLU A 219 -24.16 -0.43 -2.53
C GLU A 219 -24.44 -1.25 -1.27
N GLY A 220 -23.47 -1.35 -0.37
CA GLY A 220 -23.63 -2.04 0.91
C GLY A 220 -22.33 -2.55 1.52
N SER A 221 -22.42 -3.02 2.76
CA SER A 221 -21.30 -3.59 3.48
C SER A 221 -21.15 -5.07 3.16
N GLY A 222 -20.11 -5.42 2.41
CA GLY A 222 -19.79 -6.81 2.07
C GLY A 222 -19.11 -7.57 3.22
N GLN A 223 -19.58 -8.77 3.53
CA GLN A 223 -18.94 -9.72 4.46
C GLN A 223 -18.92 -11.12 3.83
N PHE A 224 -17.75 -11.77 3.81
CA PHE A 224 -17.65 -13.17 3.42
C PHE A 224 -18.38 -14.04 4.43
N VAL A 225 -19.12 -15.02 3.92
CA VAL A 225 -19.77 -16.07 4.73
C VAL A 225 -19.26 -17.47 4.38
N SER A 226 -18.59 -17.58 3.24
CA SER A 226 -17.79 -18.74 2.84
C SER A 226 -16.75 -18.29 1.79
N ASN A 227 -15.95 -19.23 1.27
CA ASN A 227 -15.03 -18.97 0.17
C ASN A 227 -15.71 -18.80 -1.22
N ALA A 228 -17.04 -18.86 -1.29
CA ALA A 228 -17.81 -18.73 -2.53
C ALA A 228 -19.03 -17.80 -2.42
N LEU A 229 -19.34 -17.31 -1.22
CA LEU A 229 -20.51 -16.48 -0.92
C LEU A 229 -20.12 -15.22 -0.14
N LEU A 230 -20.66 -14.08 -0.58
CA LEU A 230 -20.54 -12.78 0.06
C LEU A 230 -21.94 -12.26 0.39
N THR A 231 -22.19 -11.92 1.65
CA THR A 231 -23.37 -11.15 2.06
C THR A 231 -23.11 -9.66 1.90
N VAL A 232 -24.10 -8.92 1.43
CA VAL A 232 -24.07 -7.46 1.33
C VAL A 232 -25.27 -6.90 2.07
N ASP A 233 -25.00 -6.19 3.16
CA ASP A 233 -26.02 -5.56 3.99
C ASP A 233 -26.11 -4.05 3.65
N ALA A 234 -27.31 -3.57 3.31
CA ALA A 234 -27.60 -2.16 3.02
C ALA A 234 -29.04 -1.81 3.40
N ASN A 235 -29.27 -0.72 4.13
CA ASN A 235 -30.61 -0.22 4.50
C ASN A 235 -31.56 -1.30 5.07
N ASP A 236 -31.04 -2.14 5.99
CA ASP A 236 -31.74 -3.29 6.59
C ASP A 236 -32.14 -4.42 5.61
N GLU A 237 -31.68 -4.35 4.35
CA GLU A 237 -31.79 -5.43 3.37
C GLU A 237 -30.46 -6.20 3.27
N ARG A 238 -30.56 -7.53 3.16
CA ARG A 238 -29.43 -8.42 2.94
C ARG A 238 -29.55 -9.05 1.57
N GLN A 239 -28.47 -9.02 0.81
CA GLN A 239 -28.34 -9.71 -0.47
C GLN A 239 -27.15 -10.69 -0.42
N ILE A 240 -27.30 -11.88 -0.99
CA ILE A 240 -26.25 -12.90 -1.11
C ILE A 240 -25.71 -12.90 -2.54
N ILE A 241 -24.39 -12.80 -2.69
CA ILE A 241 -23.68 -12.84 -3.96
C ILE A 241 -22.82 -14.11 -4.01
N GLY A 242 -23.12 -14.99 -4.96
CA GLY A 242 -22.26 -16.09 -5.35
C GLY A 242 -21.20 -15.64 -6.35
N PHE A 243 -19.96 -16.13 -6.17
CA PHE A 243 -18.84 -15.76 -7.04
C PHE A 243 -17.93 -16.95 -7.33
N LYS A 244 -17.25 -16.93 -8.49
CA LYS A 244 -16.19 -17.90 -8.81
C LYS A 244 -14.82 -17.45 -8.29
N ARG A 245 -14.60 -16.14 -8.25
CA ARG A 245 -13.38 -15.47 -7.78
C ARG A 245 -13.73 -14.21 -7.00
N ALA A 246 -12.86 -13.81 -6.08
CA ALA A 246 -13.01 -12.59 -5.31
C ALA A 246 -11.71 -11.78 -5.29
N ILE A 247 -11.83 -10.45 -5.32
CA ILE A 247 -10.74 -9.51 -5.01
C ILE A 247 -11.16 -8.65 -3.82
N ILE A 248 -10.36 -8.68 -2.76
CA ILE A 248 -10.53 -7.87 -1.55
C ILE A 248 -9.74 -6.56 -1.72
N ALA A 249 -10.47 -5.45 -1.79
CA ALA A 249 -9.93 -4.10 -1.95
C ALA A 249 -10.52 -3.13 -0.90
N ALA A 250 -10.79 -3.63 0.31
CA ALA A 250 -11.45 -2.89 1.40
C ALA A 250 -10.56 -1.82 2.07
N GLY A 251 -9.32 -1.68 1.60
CA GLY A 251 -8.42 -0.57 1.94
C GLY A 251 -8.05 -0.48 3.41
N SER A 252 -7.91 0.76 3.88
CA SER A 252 -7.48 1.12 5.24
C SER A 252 -8.38 2.21 5.83
N GLU A 253 -8.18 2.54 7.11
CA GLU A 253 -8.82 3.64 7.82
C GLU A 253 -7.86 4.39 8.74
N SER A 254 -8.20 5.61 9.14
CA SER A 254 -7.42 6.43 10.07
C SER A 254 -7.26 5.73 11.41
N VAL A 255 -6.04 5.72 11.97
CA VAL A 255 -5.82 5.26 13.34
C VAL A 255 -6.43 6.26 14.32
N GLN A 256 -7.21 5.74 15.27
CA GLN A 256 -7.81 6.51 16.36
C GLN A 256 -6.96 6.35 17.62
N LEU A 257 -6.61 7.46 18.27
CA LEU A 257 -5.86 7.45 19.52
C LEU A 257 -6.83 7.33 20.72
N PRO A 258 -6.84 6.22 21.48
CA PRO A 258 -7.86 5.96 22.49
C PRO A 258 -7.93 6.95 23.65
N PHE A 259 -6.85 7.72 23.88
CA PHE A 259 -6.77 8.69 24.97
C PHE A 259 -7.31 10.08 24.59
N LEU A 260 -7.59 10.33 23.31
CA LEU A 260 -8.20 11.59 22.88
C LEU A 260 -9.69 11.56 23.23
N PRO A 261 -10.27 12.66 23.75
CA PRO A 261 -11.69 12.73 24.03
C PRO A 261 -12.50 12.79 22.72
N GLU A 262 -13.75 12.36 22.78
CA GLU A 262 -14.72 12.59 21.71
C GLU A 262 -15.12 14.07 21.70
N ASP A 263 -14.66 14.84 20.71
CA ASP A 263 -14.98 16.25 20.50
C ASP A 263 -14.91 16.57 19.01
N GLU A 264 -15.80 17.43 18.50
CA GLU A 264 -15.83 17.76 17.07
C GLU A 264 -14.62 18.56 16.57
N ARG A 265 -13.83 19.13 17.49
CA ARG A 265 -12.56 19.81 17.22
C ARG A 265 -11.38 18.84 17.13
N ILE A 266 -11.59 17.55 17.43
CA ILE A 266 -10.61 16.49 17.20
C ILE A 266 -11.02 15.75 15.93
N VAL A 267 -10.23 15.92 14.88
CA VAL A 267 -10.55 15.44 13.54
C VAL A 267 -9.47 14.51 13.00
N ASP A 268 -9.87 13.60 12.13
CA ASP A 268 -8.94 12.91 11.24
C ASP A 268 -8.79 13.70 9.92
N SER A 269 -8.10 13.12 8.94
CA SER A 269 -7.94 13.75 7.61
C SER A 269 -9.29 14.02 6.92
N THR A 270 -10.29 13.17 7.11
CA THR A 270 -11.63 13.38 6.53
C THR A 270 -12.29 14.62 7.14
N GLY A 271 -12.21 14.77 8.47
CA GLY A 271 -12.71 15.95 9.16
C GLY A 271 -11.97 17.24 8.74
N ALA A 272 -10.65 17.18 8.61
CA ALA A 272 -9.85 18.33 8.13
C ALA A 272 -10.23 18.74 6.70
N LEU A 273 -10.48 17.79 5.79
CA LEU A 273 -10.88 18.05 4.41
C LEU A 273 -12.30 18.61 4.24
N LYS A 274 -13.13 18.55 5.29
CA LYS A 274 -14.44 19.23 5.30
C LYS A 274 -14.31 20.76 5.38
N LEU A 275 -13.14 21.28 5.79
CA LEU A 275 -12.88 22.73 5.94
C LEU A 275 -14.04 23.46 6.64
N LYS A 276 -14.45 22.98 7.83
CA LYS A 276 -15.60 23.57 8.56
C LYS A 276 -15.36 25.06 8.88
N SER A 277 -14.16 25.39 9.32
CA SER A 277 -13.69 26.71 9.72
C SER A 277 -12.17 26.83 9.49
N ILE A 278 -11.63 28.04 9.66
CA ILE A 278 -10.18 28.30 9.76
C ILE A 278 -9.88 28.49 11.26
N PRO A 279 -9.28 27.50 11.96
CA PRO A 279 -8.87 27.67 13.35
C PRO A 279 -7.75 28.70 13.46
N GLU A 280 -7.67 29.44 14.58
CA GLU A 280 -6.53 30.32 14.83
C GLU A 280 -5.28 29.47 15.10
N ARG A 281 -5.42 28.42 15.91
CA ARG A 281 -4.37 27.46 16.25
C ARG A 281 -4.80 26.04 15.97
N MET A 282 -3.97 25.32 15.22
CA MET A 282 -4.17 23.92 14.89
C MET A 282 -2.98 23.08 15.34
N LEU A 283 -3.25 21.98 16.04
CA LEU A 283 -2.26 20.95 16.32
C LEU A 283 -2.39 19.80 15.32
N ILE A 284 -1.26 19.29 14.86
CA ILE A 284 -1.17 18.06 14.08
C ILE A 284 -0.41 17.02 14.90
N ILE A 285 -1.08 15.90 15.22
CA ILE A 285 -0.47 14.76 15.88
C ILE A 285 -0.02 13.76 14.80
N GLY A 286 1.30 13.68 14.58
CA GLY A 286 1.94 12.90 13.52
C GLY A 286 2.54 13.80 12.44
N GLY A 287 3.86 13.69 12.26
CA GLY A 287 4.67 14.39 11.26
C GLY A 287 4.76 13.67 9.92
N GLY A 288 3.76 12.86 9.57
CA GLY A 288 3.66 12.18 8.28
C GLY A 288 3.14 13.09 7.17
N ILE A 289 3.20 12.59 5.93
CA ILE A 289 2.81 13.33 4.70
C ILE A 289 1.41 13.95 4.83
N ILE A 290 0.40 13.15 5.22
CA ILE A 290 -1.00 13.60 5.29
C ILE A 290 -1.15 14.79 6.25
N GLY A 291 -0.54 14.71 7.43
CA GLY A 291 -0.59 15.78 8.42
C GLY A 291 0.03 17.06 7.88
N LEU A 292 1.22 16.98 7.29
CA LEU A 292 1.96 18.13 6.78
C LEU A 292 1.33 18.75 5.53
N GLU A 293 0.70 17.94 4.66
CA GLU A 293 -0.15 18.43 3.57
C GLU A 293 -1.32 19.26 4.12
N MET A 294 -2.04 18.75 5.11
CA MET A 294 -3.15 19.51 5.74
C MET A 294 -2.65 20.75 6.48
N GLY A 295 -1.54 20.66 7.19
CA GLY A 295 -0.90 21.81 7.83
C GLY A 295 -0.56 22.91 6.82
N SER A 296 -0.05 22.54 5.64
CA SER A 296 0.26 23.50 4.58
C SER A 296 -0.99 24.23 4.08
N VAL A 297 -2.11 23.50 3.89
CA VAL A 297 -3.40 24.10 3.51
C VAL A 297 -3.89 25.06 4.58
N TYR A 298 -3.97 24.63 5.84
CA TYR A 298 -4.50 25.46 6.92
C TYR A 298 -3.60 26.66 7.23
N ALA A 299 -2.26 26.51 7.12
CA ALA A 299 -1.32 27.62 7.26
C ALA A 299 -1.53 28.69 6.20
N ALA A 300 -1.69 28.30 4.92
CA ALA A 300 -1.95 29.24 3.83
C ALA A 300 -3.28 29.99 4.01
N LEU A 301 -4.28 29.33 4.61
CA LEU A 301 -5.58 29.94 4.97
C LEU A 301 -5.51 30.84 6.22
N GLY A 302 -4.41 30.80 6.99
CA GLY A 302 -4.16 31.72 8.11
C GLY A 302 -4.02 31.07 9.50
N SER A 303 -4.14 29.74 9.61
CA SER A 303 -3.95 29.03 10.88
C SER A 303 -2.47 29.00 11.31
N LYS A 304 -2.22 29.15 12.61
CA LYS A 304 -0.91 28.86 13.23
C LYS A 304 -0.82 27.36 13.48
N ILE A 305 0.16 26.70 12.87
CA ILE A 305 0.29 25.23 12.91
C ILE A 305 1.38 24.80 13.87
N ASP A 306 1.04 23.94 14.83
CA ASP A 306 2.00 23.17 15.63
C ASP A 306 1.93 21.69 15.21
N VAL A 307 3.08 21.03 15.11
CA VAL A 307 3.20 19.59 14.78
C VAL A 307 3.89 18.89 15.93
N VAL A 308 3.36 17.74 16.34
CA VAL A 308 4.01 16.83 17.29
C VAL A 308 4.31 15.50 16.60
N GLU A 309 5.56 15.05 16.72
CA GLU A 309 6.06 13.80 16.14
C GLU A 309 6.91 13.07 17.18
N MET A 310 6.63 11.78 17.36
CA MET A 310 7.33 10.92 18.31
C MET A 310 8.71 10.51 17.79
N LEU A 311 8.86 10.38 16.47
CA LEU A 311 10.12 10.04 15.81
C LEU A 311 11.11 11.21 15.86
N ASP A 312 12.34 10.90 15.47
CA ASP A 312 13.45 11.85 15.40
C ASP A 312 13.21 12.99 14.39
N ASP A 313 12.48 12.68 13.32
CA ASP A 313 12.16 13.61 12.26
C ASP A 313 10.76 13.35 11.66
N ILE A 314 10.27 14.32 10.89
CA ILE A 314 9.06 14.26 10.07
C ILE A 314 9.33 13.55 8.73
N PHE A 315 8.29 13.28 7.93
CA PHE A 315 8.38 12.56 6.65
C PHE A 315 9.15 11.24 6.77
N ALA A 316 8.73 10.39 7.73
CA ALA A 316 9.34 9.08 7.94
C ALA A 316 9.56 8.33 6.60
N GLY A 317 10.80 7.90 6.37
CA GLY A 317 11.24 7.25 5.13
C GLY A 317 11.98 8.17 4.16
N ALA A 318 11.81 9.49 4.22
CA ALA A 318 12.57 10.43 3.40
C ALA A 318 13.99 10.68 3.97
N ASP A 319 14.94 10.99 3.09
CA ASP A 319 16.29 11.36 3.53
C ASP A 319 16.33 12.74 4.21
N LYS A 320 17.24 12.88 5.18
CA LYS A 320 17.35 14.06 6.05
C LYS A 320 17.69 15.35 5.31
N ASP A 321 18.39 15.26 4.19
CA ASP A 321 18.74 16.39 3.34
C ASP A 321 17.52 17.00 2.65
N LEU A 322 16.54 16.19 2.20
CA LEU A 322 15.27 16.69 1.68
C LEU A 322 14.45 17.37 2.78
N ILE A 323 14.35 16.73 3.94
CA ILE A 323 13.60 17.27 5.09
C ILE A 323 14.18 18.61 5.55
N LYS A 324 15.51 18.75 5.51
CA LYS A 324 16.20 20.00 5.88
C LYS A 324 15.79 21.17 4.98
N VAL A 325 15.71 20.96 3.66
CA VAL A 325 15.24 21.99 2.72
C VAL A 325 13.81 22.37 3.03
N TRP A 326 12.93 21.38 3.17
CA TRP A 326 11.52 21.61 3.47
C TRP A 326 11.32 22.39 4.77
N LYS A 327 12.00 21.98 5.86
CA LYS A 327 11.94 22.67 7.16
C LYS A 327 12.39 24.12 7.04
N ALA A 328 13.45 24.39 6.28
CA ALA A 328 13.97 25.74 6.11
C ALA A 328 12.96 26.65 5.40
N MET A 329 12.32 26.16 4.33
CA MET A 329 11.32 26.91 3.58
C MET A 329 10.01 27.11 4.36
N ASN A 330 9.61 26.13 5.18
CA ASN A 330 8.34 26.15 5.89
C ASN A 330 8.39 26.75 7.31
N LYS A 331 9.52 27.32 7.76
CA LYS A 331 9.64 27.95 9.10
C LYS A 331 8.60 29.03 9.38
N HIS A 332 8.14 29.73 8.35
CA HIS A 332 7.16 30.81 8.48
C HIS A 332 5.72 30.29 8.58
N ARG A 333 5.46 29.04 8.16
CA ARG A 333 4.12 28.42 8.14
C ARG A 333 3.83 27.62 9.41
N PHE A 334 4.83 26.92 9.92
CA PHE A 334 4.71 26.07 11.09
C PHE A 334 5.32 26.77 12.30
N ASN A 335 4.46 27.14 13.25
CA ASN A 335 4.85 27.81 14.49
C ASN A 335 5.80 26.92 15.32
N ARG A 336 5.49 25.62 15.45
CA ARG A 336 6.39 24.64 16.08
C ARG A 336 6.35 23.29 15.36
N ILE A 337 7.51 22.66 15.24
CA ILE A 337 7.66 21.25 14.86
C ILE A 337 8.40 20.56 16.01
N MET A 338 7.66 19.78 16.79
CA MET A 338 8.12 19.14 18.03
C MET A 338 8.38 17.66 17.75
N THR A 339 9.62 17.33 17.37
CA THR A 339 10.05 15.93 17.18
C THR A 339 10.56 15.33 18.49
N ARG A 340 10.61 14.00 18.59
CA ARG A 340 10.89 13.27 19.85
C ARG A 340 9.95 13.66 20.99
N THR A 341 8.72 14.01 20.64
CA THR A 341 7.70 14.47 21.58
C THR A 341 6.45 13.61 21.45
N LYS A 342 5.87 13.22 22.59
CA LYS A 342 4.62 12.49 22.69
C LYS A 342 3.50 13.41 23.13
N THR A 343 2.29 13.15 22.62
CA THR A 343 1.05 13.67 23.22
C THR A 343 0.66 12.75 24.36
N VAL A 344 0.60 13.24 25.60
CA VAL A 344 0.31 12.40 26.78
C VAL A 344 -1.15 12.41 27.18
N SER A 345 -1.83 13.54 26.99
CA SER A 345 -3.26 13.67 27.27
C SER A 345 -3.85 14.83 26.45
N ALA A 346 -5.16 14.76 26.23
CA ALA A 346 -5.94 15.86 25.70
C ALA A 346 -7.27 15.93 26.47
N SER A 347 -7.78 17.15 26.67
CA SER A 347 -9.08 17.39 27.29
C SER A 347 -9.79 18.53 26.57
N ALA A 348 -11.07 18.30 26.24
CA ALA A 348 -11.93 19.34 25.71
C ALA A 348 -12.27 20.36 26.81
N THR A 349 -12.08 21.63 26.51
CA THR A 349 -12.48 22.79 27.33
C THR A 349 -13.34 23.74 26.51
N ASP A 350 -13.92 24.75 27.16
CA ASP A 350 -14.66 25.81 26.46
C ASP A 350 -13.75 26.62 25.53
N ASP A 351 -12.49 26.81 25.92
CA ASP A 351 -11.48 27.59 25.17
C ASP A 351 -10.83 26.81 24.01
N GLY A 352 -10.92 25.47 23.99
CA GLY A 352 -10.29 24.65 22.96
C GLY A 352 -10.01 23.23 23.42
N ILE A 353 -9.08 22.55 22.74
CA ILE A 353 -8.53 21.27 23.16
C ILE A 353 -7.20 21.54 23.86
N ALA A 354 -7.18 21.35 25.18
CA ALA A 354 -5.96 21.44 25.98
C ALA A 354 -5.18 20.13 25.83
N VAL A 355 -3.95 20.23 25.32
CA VAL A 355 -3.08 19.09 25.01
C VAL A 355 -1.80 19.19 25.81
N CYS A 356 -1.42 18.09 26.46
CA CYS A 356 -0.17 17.97 27.19
C CYS A 356 0.86 17.17 26.38
N PHE A 357 2.12 17.60 26.46
CA PHE A 357 3.23 16.98 25.76
C PHE A 357 4.29 16.45 26.73
N ASP A 358 5.01 15.41 26.30
CA ASP A 358 6.19 14.88 26.99
C ASP A 358 7.33 14.62 26.01
N GLY A 359 8.55 14.95 26.42
CA GLY A 359 9.76 14.81 25.62
C GLY A 359 10.05 15.97 24.65
N GLY A 360 11.29 16.00 24.18
CA GLY A 360 11.79 17.04 23.27
C GLY A 360 11.84 18.44 23.92
N SER A 361 11.65 19.47 23.09
CA SER A 361 11.59 20.88 23.52
C SER A 361 10.17 21.43 23.57
N ALA A 362 9.17 20.54 23.72
CA ALA A 362 7.77 20.92 23.70
C ALA A 362 7.37 21.67 24.99
N PRO A 363 6.41 22.61 24.92
CA PRO A 363 5.79 23.16 26.11
C PRO A 363 5.08 22.05 26.90
N GLN A 364 4.91 22.23 28.21
CA GLN A 364 4.21 21.26 29.04
C GLN A 364 2.76 21.02 28.57
N SER A 365 2.07 22.10 28.20
CA SER A 365 0.70 22.05 27.69
C SER A 365 0.37 23.27 26.84
N GLU A 366 -0.51 23.10 25.85
CA GLU A 366 -1.02 24.17 24.98
C GLU A 366 -2.51 23.93 24.67
N THR A 367 -3.23 24.97 24.26
CA THR A 367 -4.64 24.87 23.84
C THR A 367 -4.78 25.19 22.35
N TYR A 368 -5.56 24.39 21.64
CA TYR A 368 -5.77 24.47 20.20
C TYR A 368 -7.25 24.50 19.84
N ASP A 369 -7.62 25.23 18.79
CA ASP A 369 -9.01 25.30 18.31
C ASP A 369 -9.38 24.04 17.51
N LEU A 370 -8.38 23.39 16.92
CA LEU A 370 -8.52 22.16 16.14
C LEU A 370 -7.31 21.25 16.34
N VAL A 371 -7.55 19.95 16.50
CA VAL A 371 -6.51 18.92 16.58
C VAL A 371 -6.73 17.91 15.46
N LEU A 372 -5.76 17.78 14.57
CA LEU A 372 -5.71 16.75 13.54
C LEU A 372 -4.89 15.55 14.03
N GLN A 373 -5.54 14.40 14.20
CA GLN A 373 -4.85 13.12 14.38
C GLN A 373 -4.46 12.52 13.03
N ALA A 374 -3.17 12.49 12.74
CA ALA A 374 -2.58 11.99 11.49
C ALA A 374 -1.44 10.99 11.77
N VAL A 375 -1.62 10.11 12.76
CA VAL A 375 -0.61 9.16 13.24
C VAL A 375 -0.46 7.89 12.38
N GLY A 376 -1.17 7.83 11.25
CA GLY A 376 -1.11 6.70 10.33
C GLY A 376 -2.48 6.07 10.09
N ARG A 377 -2.45 4.95 9.37
CA ARG A 377 -3.64 4.23 8.89
C ARG A 377 -3.49 2.74 9.19
N ARG A 378 -4.61 2.07 9.43
CA ARG A 378 -4.69 0.62 9.66
C ARG A 378 -5.49 -0.08 8.57
N PRO A 379 -5.07 -1.26 8.09
CA PRO A 379 -5.82 -2.04 7.10
C PRO A 379 -7.14 -2.58 7.66
N ASN A 380 -8.10 -2.87 6.78
CA ASN A 380 -9.44 -3.32 7.13
C ASN A 380 -9.65 -4.85 7.04
N GLY A 381 -8.60 -5.68 7.10
CA GLY A 381 -8.69 -7.14 6.92
C GLY A 381 -9.64 -7.84 7.90
N HIS A 382 -9.72 -7.37 9.14
CA HIS A 382 -10.66 -7.92 10.14
C HIS A 382 -12.13 -7.50 9.92
N LYS A 383 -12.42 -6.66 8.91
CA LYS A 383 -13.76 -6.07 8.69
C LYS A 383 -14.46 -6.60 7.45
N VAL A 384 -13.99 -7.71 6.88
CA VAL A 384 -14.57 -8.28 5.65
C VAL A 384 -15.14 -9.69 5.84
N GLY A 385 -15.20 -10.21 7.07
CA GLY A 385 -15.62 -11.60 7.31
C GLY A 385 -14.59 -12.64 6.87
N ALA A 386 -13.32 -12.27 6.83
CA ALA A 386 -12.20 -13.09 6.33
C ALA A 386 -12.15 -14.51 6.92
N GLU A 387 -12.43 -14.64 8.22
CA GLU A 387 -12.45 -15.92 8.95
C GLU A 387 -13.44 -16.93 8.34
N ALA A 388 -14.64 -16.48 7.95
CA ALA A 388 -15.65 -17.36 7.37
C ALA A 388 -15.24 -17.92 5.99
N ALA A 389 -14.34 -17.24 5.28
CA ALA A 389 -13.75 -17.72 4.03
C ALA A 389 -12.42 -18.47 4.23
N GLY A 390 -11.91 -18.59 5.46
CA GLY A 390 -10.60 -19.19 5.76
C GLY A 390 -9.39 -18.30 5.42
N ILE A 391 -9.61 -17.02 5.17
CA ILE A 391 -8.56 -16.07 4.78
C ILE A 391 -7.76 -15.67 6.01
N GLN A 392 -6.44 -15.81 5.93
CA GLN A 392 -5.54 -15.38 6.99
C GLN A 392 -5.40 -13.86 7.01
N VAL A 393 -5.57 -13.27 8.18
CA VAL A 393 -5.35 -11.85 8.45
C VAL A 393 -4.36 -11.75 9.60
N ASP A 394 -3.30 -10.96 9.42
CA ASP A 394 -2.29 -10.78 10.46
C ASP A 394 -2.85 -9.96 11.65
N GLU A 395 -2.10 -9.89 12.75
CA GLU A 395 -2.51 -9.16 13.96
C GLU A 395 -2.72 -7.65 13.74
N ARG A 396 -2.13 -7.09 12.67
CA ARG A 396 -2.25 -5.68 12.31
C ARG A 396 -3.41 -5.42 11.36
N GLY A 397 -4.09 -6.47 10.88
CA GLY A 397 -5.22 -6.43 9.98
C GLY A 397 -4.87 -6.52 8.50
N PHE A 398 -3.62 -6.84 8.12
CA PHE A 398 -3.24 -7.05 6.73
C PHE A 398 -3.61 -8.45 6.24
N ILE A 399 -3.88 -8.56 4.95
CA ILE A 399 -4.05 -9.82 4.24
C ILE A 399 -2.80 -10.05 3.40
N THR A 400 -1.96 -11.00 3.78
CA THR A 400 -0.74 -11.33 3.03
C THR A 400 -1.11 -11.91 1.66
N VAL A 401 -0.37 -11.52 0.63
CA VAL A 401 -0.53 -12.03 -0.73
C VAL A 401 0.81 -12.36 -1.38
N ASP A 402 0.77 -13.22 -2.39
CA ASP A 402 1.91 -13.47 -3.27
C ASP A 402 2.06 -12.40 -4.37
N LYS A 403 3.06 -12.55 -5.26
CA LYS A 403 3.28 -11.64 -6.40
C LYS A 403 2.14 -11.63 -7.43
N GLN A 404 1.21 -12.58 -7.37
CA GLN A 404 0.01 -12.61 -8.22
C GLN A 404 -1.22 -12.04 -7.50
N GLN A 405 -1.02 -11.47 -6.30
CA GLN A 405 -2.03 -10.93 -5.41
C GLN A 405 -2.98 -11.99 -4.82
N ARG A 406 -2.59 -13.27 -4.82
CA ARG A 406 -3.37 -14.37 -4.24
C ARG A 406 -3.25 -14.37 -2.73
N THR A 407 -4.37 -14.60 -2.05
CA THR A 407 -4.36 -14.94 -0.62
C THR A 407 -4.00 -16.42 -0.42
N ASN A 408 -4.03 -16.90 0.83
CA ASN A 408 -3.91 -18.32 1.14
C ASN A 408 -5.08 -19.18 0.62
N ILE A 409 -6.19 -18.56 0.18
CA ILE A 409 -7.36 -19.27 -0.35
C ILE A 409 -7.37 -19.20 -1.87
N ALA A 410 -7.37 -20.37 -2.51
CA ALA A 410 -7.44 -20.50 -3.96
C ALA A 410 -8.69 -19.78 -4.51
N GLY A 411 -8.46 -18.83 -5.41
CA GLY A 411 -9.51 -18.04 -6.04
C GLY A 411 -9.91 -16.76 -5.31
N ILE A 412 -9.30 -16.45 -4.16
CA ILE A 412 -9.46 -15.17 -3.45
C ILE A 412 -8.14 -14.40 -3.49
N PHE A 413 -8.23 -13.15 -3.90
CA PHE A 413 -7.13 -12.21 -4.08
C PHE A 413 -7.33 -11.00 -3.17
N ALA A 414 -6.26 -10.27 -2.88
CA ALA A 414 -6.34 -9.01 -2.15
C ALA A 414 -5.36 -7.96 -2.71
N ILE A 415 -5.74 -6.69 -2.67
CA ILE A 415 -4.97 -5.58 -3.29
C ILE A 415 -5.07 -4.27 -2.50
N GLY A 416 -4.08 -3.38 -2.69
CA GLY A 416 -4.05 -2.03 -2.17
C GLY A 416 -3.57 -1.95 -0.73
N ASP A 417 -4.14 -1.02 0.04
CA ASP A 417 -3.70 -0.78 1.42
C ASP A 417 -3.87 -1.99 2.34
N ILE A 418 -4.81 -2.88 2.01
CA ILE A 418 -5.14 -4.04 2.86
C ILE A 418 -4.07 -5.13 2.82
N VAL A 419 -3.17 -5.11 1.84
CA VAL A 419 -2.13 -6.15 1.68
C VAL A 419 -0.74 -5.73 2.15
N GLY A 420 -0.52 -4.44 2.43
CA GLY A 420 0.76 -3.99 2.97
C GLY A 420 1.15 -2.57 2.59
N GLN A 421 2.29 -2.14 3.12
CA GLN A 421 2.93 -0.88 2.79
C GLN A 421 3.65 -0.94 1.43
N PRO A 422 3.87 0.20 0.75
CA PRO A 422 3.31 1.52 1.08
C PRO A 422 1.83 1.63 0.69
N MET A 423 1.01 2.24 1.56
CA MET A 423 -0.42 2.49 1.30
C MET A 423 -0.64 3.63 0.30
N LEU A 424 -0.47 3.34 -0.99
CA LEU A 424 -0.49 4.31 -2.08
C LEU A 424 -1.45 3.90 -3.20
N ALA A 425 -2.15 4.88 -3.76
CA ALA A 425 -3.18 4.64 -4.77
C ALA A 425 -2.63 4.01 -6.05
N HIS A 426 -1.47 4.47 -6.54
CA HIS A 426 -0.82 3.92 -7.73
C HIS A 426 -0.36 2.47 -7.52
N LYS A 427 0.11 2.09 -6.33
CA LYS A 427 0.37 0.68 -5.99
C LYS A 427 -0.92 -0.13 -6.13
N ALA A 428 -2.00 0.32 -5.49
CA ALA A 428 -3.28 -0.37 -5.50
C ALA A 428 -3.84 -0.58 -6.91
N VAL A 429 -3.72 0.42 -7.80
CA VAL A 429 -4.16 0.33 -9.20
C VAL A 429 -3.40 -0.77 -9.95
N HIS A 430 -2.07 -0.80 -9.84
CA HIS A 430 -1.24 -1.80 -10.52
C HIS A 430 -1.45 -3.22 -9.97
N GLU A 431 -1.52 -3.38 -8.64
CA GLU A 431 -1.89 -4.64 -8.00
C GLU A 431 -3.28 -5.12 -8.49
N GLY A 432 -4.24 -4.20 -8.63
CA GLY A 432 -5.57 -4.49 -9.14
C GLY A 432 -5.60 -4.98 -10.59
N HIS A 433 -4.77 -4.40 -11.46
CA HIS A 433 -4.63 -4.89 -12.83
C HIS A 433 -4.06 -6.32 -12.86
N VAL A 434 -3.02 -6.59 -12.06
CA VAL A 434 -2.41 -7.93 -11.96
C VAL A 434 -3.45 -8.96 -11.50
N ALA A 435 -4.15 -8.70 -10.41
CA ALA A 435 -5.16 -9.63 -9.89
C ALA A 435 -6.26 -9.92 -10.92
N ALA A 436 -6.76 -8.89 -11.60
CA ALA A 436 -7.78 -9.03 -12.64
C ALA A 436 -7.30 -9.85 -13.85
N GLU A 437 -6.05 -9.66 -14.26
CA GLU A 437 -5.43 -10.42 -15.36
C GLU A 437 -5.24 -11.89 -15.00
N VAL A 438 -4.69 -12.17 -13.81
CA VAL A 438 -4.50 -13.54 -13.32
C VAL A 438 -5.84 -14.27 -13.26
N ILE A 439 -6.86 -13.65 -12.65
CA ILE A 439 -8.22 -14.21 -12.57
C ILE A 439 -8.82 -14.49 -13.96
N ALA A 440 -8.71 -13.54 -14.88
CA ALA A 440 -9.22 -13.73 -16.24
C ALA A 440 -8.47 -14.84 -16.99
N GLY A 441 -7.15 -14.93 -16.80
CA GLY A 441 -6.31 -15.99 -17.35
C GLY A 441 -6.76 -17.37 -16.88
N GLU A 442 -7.02 -17.53 -15.58
CA GLU A 442 -7.52 -18.80 -15.03
C GLU A 442 -8.90 -19.18 -15.57
N ILE A 443 -9.86 -18.24 -15.54
CA ILE A 443 -11.24 -18.52 -15.96
C ILE A 443 -11.30 -18.87 -17.45
N LYS A 444 -10.44 -18.25 -18.27
CA LYS A 444 -10.45 -18.41 -19.74
C LYS A 444 -9.44 -19.43 -20.26
N GLY A 445 -8.55 -19.93 -19.41
CA GLY A 445 -7.43 -20.78 -19.83
C GLY A 445 -6.34 -20.03 -20.63
N ASP A 446 -6.21 -18.71 -20.44
CA ASP A 446 -5.14 -17.90 -21.05
C ASP A 446 -3.90 -17.92 -20.16
N LYS A 447 -2.92 -18.74 -20.54
CA LYS A 447 -1.66 -18.89 -19.80
C LYS A 447 -0.88 -17.60 -19.66
N LYS A 448 -0.93 -16.69 -20.64
CA LYS A 448 -0.15 -15.45 -20.59
C LYS A 448 -0.67 -14.52 -19.50
N LEU A 449 -1.99 -14.35 -19.43
CA LEU A 449 -2.64 -13.57 -18.38
C LEU A 449 -2.52 -14.24 -17.01
N GLN A 450 -2.63 -15.58 -16.97
CA GLN A 450 -2.50 -16.35 -15.74
C GLN A 450 -1.12 -16.20 -15.08
N THR A 451 -0.06 -15.96 -15.86
CA THR A 451 1.32 -15.77 -15.38
C THR A 451 1.66 -14.31 -15.08
N THR A 452 0.73 -13.36 -15.19
CA THR A 452 0.97 -11.98 -14.79
C THR A 452 1.39 -11.93 -13.31
N SER A 453 2.37 -11.09 -12.99
CA SER A 453 2.85 -10.84 -11.64
C SER A 453 3.10 -9.36 -11.40
N PHE A 454 2.93 -8.92 -10.16
CA PHE A 454 3.33 -7.61 -9.69
C PHE A 454 4.84 -7.61 -9.45
N ASP A 455 5.58 -7.18 -10.47
CA ASP A 455 7.06 -7.17 -10.48
C ASP A 455 7.61 -5.76 -10.64
N ALA A 456 6.97 -4.78 -10.00
CA ALA A 456 7.49 -3.42 -9.93
C ALA A 456 8.69 -3.40 -8.97
N HIS A 457 9.87 -3.03 -9.47
CA HIS A 457 11.05 -2.88 -8.62
C HIS A 457 10.92 -1.70 -7.68
N VAL A 458 10.20 -0.66 -8.10
CA VAL A 458 10.09 0.58 -7.34
C VAL A 458 8.67 1.15 -7.32
N ILE A 459 8.31 1.75 -6.18
CA ILE A 459 7.06 2.48 -5.99
C ILE A 459 7.42 3.89 -5.53
N PRO A 460 7.10 4.95 -6.30
CA PRO A 460 7.43 6.32 -5.92
C PRO A 460 6.56 6.78 -4.74
N SER A 461 7.13 7.65 -3.92
CA SER A 461 6.46 8.34 -2.81
C SER A 461 6.59 9.84 -2.99
N VAL A 462 5.51 10.57 -2.76
CA VAL A 462 5.46 12.03 -2.93
C VAL A 462 4.71 12.66 -1.77
N ALA A 463 5.34 13.63 -1.12
CA ALA A 463 4.68 14.61 -0.28
C ALA A 463 4.40 15.87 -1.11
N TYR A 464 3.11 16.18 -1.31
CA TYR A 464 2.69 17.34 -2.10
C TYR A 464 2.65 18.62 -1.27
N THR A 465 3.58 18.76 -0.33
CA THR A 465 3.81 20.01 0.39
C THR A 465 4.49 21.03 -0.53
N ASP A 466 4.79 22.22 -0.01
CA ASP A 466 5.55 23.23 -0.75
C ASP A 466 6.83 23.59 0.02
N PRO A 467 8.05 23.22 -0.46
CA PRO A 467 8.27 22.47 -1.70
C PRO A 467 7.77 21.03 -1.59
N GLU A 468 7.55 20.38 -2.74
CA GLU A 468 7.26 18.96 -2.77
C GLU A 468 8.51 18.16 -2.39
N ILE A 469 8.32 16.97 -1.82
CA ILE A 469 9.37 15.98 -1.59
C ILE A 469 8.96 14.71 -2.32
N ALA A 470 9.72 14.31 -3.33
CA ALA A 470 9.47 13.07 -4.08
C ALA A 470 10.70 12.16 -4.00
N TRP A 471 10.49 10.85 -3.85
CA TRP A 471 11.57 9.86 -3.89
C TRP A 471 11.07 8.52 -4.43
N VAL A 472 11.99 7.73 -4.96
CA VAL A 472 11.74 6.40 -5.50
C VAL A 472 12.98 5.52 -5.38
N GLY A 473 12.79 4.23 -5.15
CA GLY A 473 13.88 3.27 -4.96
C GLY A 473 14.60 3.43 -3.62
N LEU A 474 15.88 3.07 -3.62
CA LEU A 474 16.76 3.11 -2.44
C LEU A 474 17.00 4.55 -1.99
N THR A 475 16.86 4.81 -0.69
CA THR A 475 17.24 6.08 -0.05
C THR A 475 18.66 6.01 0.53
N GLU A 476 19.30 7.14 0.84
CA GLU A 476 20.60 7.13 1.51
C GLU A 476 20.51 6.48 2.89
N ASN A 477 19.43 6.72 3.64
CA ASN A 477 19.19 6.08 4.92
C ASN A 477 19.18 4.55 4.78
N GLN A 478 18.41 4.02 3.82
CA GLN A 478 18.35 2.58 3.56
C GLN A 478 19.69 2.02 3.06
N ALA A 479 20.38 2.72 2.17
CA ALA A 479 21.69 2.30 1.68
C ALA A 479 22.69 2.16 2.84
N ASN A 480 22.71 3.12 3.76
CA ASN A 480 23.56 3.08 4.95
C ASN A 480 23.16 1.96 5.92
N GLU A 481 21.86 1.77 6.18
CA GLU A 481 21.35 0.71 7.05
C GLU A 481 21.64 -0.70 6.50
N GLN A 482 21.56 -0.87 5.18
CA GLN A 482 21.78 -2.16 4.50
C GLN A 482 23.25 -2.39 4.12
N GLY A 483 24.13 -1.41 4.31
CA GLY A 483 25.54 -1.49 3.92
C GLY A 483 25.78 -1.47 2.40
N ILE A 484 24.81 -0.98 1.62
CA ILE A 484 24.90 -0.85 0.16
C ILE A 484 25.73 0.38 -0.17
N LYS A 485 26.81 0.19 -0.93
CA LYS A 485 27.69 1.28 -1.36
C LYS A 485 27.12 1.95 -2.59
N VAL A 486 26.82 3.24 -2.46
CA VAL A 486 26.28 4.04 -3.56
C VAL A 486 27.22 5.18 -3.93
N ARG A 487 27.30 5.45 -5.23
CA ARG A 487 27.82 6.69 -5.77
C ARG A 487 26.65 7.67 -5.89
N LYS A 488 26.83 8.86 -5.33
CA LYS A 488 25.77 9.88 -5.26
C LYS A 488 26.05 11.02 -6.24
N GLY A 489 25.06 11.33 -7.08
CA GLY A 489 24.99 12.55 -7.86
C GLY A 489 23.98 13.52 -7.25
N VAL A 490 24.36 14.79 -7.07
CA VAL A 490 23.45 15.84 -6.60
C VAL A 490 23.59 17.06 -7.49
N PHE A 491 22.48 17.53 -8.04
CA PHE A 491 22.40 18.82 -8.72
C PHE A 491 21.63 19.82 -7.86
N PRO A 492 22.31 20.78 -7.21
CA PRO A 492 21.64 21.82 -6.42
C PRO A 492 20.93 22.80 -7.35
N TRP A 493 19.68 23.17 -7.03
CA TRP A 493 18.91 24.07 -7.87
C TRP A 493 19.38 25.54 -7.78
N SER A 494 20.31 25.85 -6.89
CA SER A 494 21.09 27.09 -6.92
C SER A 494 22.00 27.22 -8.13
N ALA A 495 22.23 26.14 -8.87
CA ALA A 495 22.89 26.15 -10.18
C ALA A 495 21.90 26.05 -11.36
N SER A 496 20.58 25.89 -11.11
CA SER A 496 19.57 25.83 -12.16
C SER A 496 19.10 27.24 -12.55
N GLY A 497 19.36 27.65 -13.78
CA GLY A 497 18.80 28.89 -14.33
C GLY A 497 17.27 28.94 -14.24
N ARG A 498 16.59 27.80 -14.45
CA ARG A 498 15.12 27.71 -14.32
C ARG A 498 14.65 27.91 -12.89
N ALA A 499 15.29 27.25 -11.91
CA ALA A 499 14.86 27.36 -10.52
C ALA A 499 15.10 28.77 -9.97
N ILE A 500 16.25 29.39 -10.30
CA ILE A 500 16.53 30.79 -9.95
C ILE A 500 15.48 31.72 -10.57
N ALA A 501 15.14 31.54 -11.85
CA ALA A 501 14.13 32.35 -12.52
C ALA A 501 12.73 32.21 -11.89
N ASN A 502 12.45 31.07 -11.28
CA ASN A 502 11.18 30.78 -10.60
C ASN A 502 11.19 31.10 -9.09
N GLY A 503 12.33 31.48 -8.50
CA GLY A 503 12.47 31.73 -7.06
C GLY A 503 12.43 30.48 -6.19
N CYS A 504 12.81 29.31 -6.72
CA CYS A 504 12.79 28.03 -6.02
C CYS A 504 14.17 27.35 -5.95
N GLU A 505 15.24 28.13 -5.91
CA GLU A 505 16.63 27.68 -6.00
C GLU A 505 17.14 26.90 -4.77
N GLN A 506 16.35 26.79 -3.70
CA GLN A 506 16.71 26.03 -2.49
C GLN A 506 16.53 24.51 -2.67
N GLY A 507 15.85 24.09 -3.74
CA GLY A 507 15.65 22.69 -4.10
C GLY A 507 16.91 21.97 -4.58
N PHE A 508 16.78 20.66 -4.83
CA PHE A 508 17.82 19.86 -5.50
C PHE A 508 17.24 18.55 -6.06
N SER A 509 17.98 17.96 -6.99
CA SER A 509 17.76 16.59 -7.48
C SER A 509 18.95 15.72 -7.09
N LYS A 510 18.67 14.52 -6.56
CA LYS A 510 19.65 13.55 -6.06
C LYS A 510 19.41 12.18 -6.68
N LEU A 511 20.46 11.56 -7.20
CA LEU A 511 20.43 10.20 -7.75
C LEU A 511 21.49 9.34 -7.05
N LEU A 512 21.13 8.08 -6.79
CA LEU A 512 21.98 7.09 -6.14
C LEU A 512 22.22 5.93 -7.10
N PHE A 513 23.49 5.68 -7.40
CA PHE A 513 23.93 4.64 -8.31
C PHE A 513 24.71 3.57 -7.55
N ASP A 514 24.51 2.31 -7.90
CA ASP A 514 25.35 1.22 -7.44
C ASP A 514 26.80 1.43 -7.87
N ILE A 515 27.76 1.23 -6.97
CA ILE A 515 29.18 1.52 -7.27
C ILE A 515 29.80 0.49 -8.22
N ASP A 516 29.32 -0.74 -8.21
CA ASP A 516 29.92 -1.85 -8.96
C ASP A 516 29.33 -1.97 -10.37
N THR A 517 28.01 -1.81 -10.49
CA THR A 517 27.26 -1.96 -11.74
C THR A 517 26.97 -0.63 -12.44
N GLY A 518 27.05 0.50 -11.73
CA GLY A 518 26.68 1.83 -12.25
C GLY A 518 25.18 2.07 -12.36
N ARG A 519 24.34 1.07 -12.10
CA ARG A 519 22.89 1.17 -12.25
C ARG A 519 22.28 2.11 -11.22
N ILE A 520 21.27 2.84 -11.62
CA ILE A 520 20.48 3.65 -10.69
C ILE A 520 19.71 2.74 -9.72
N LEU A 521 19.85 3.01 -8.43
CA LEU A 521 19.15 2.28 -7.35
C LEU A 521 18.03 3.12 -6.72
N GLY A 522 18.13 4.44 -6.81
CA GLY A 522 17.15 5.34 -6.26
C GLY A 522 17.41 6.80 -6.63
N GLY A 523 16.42 7.63 -6.36
CA GLY A 523 16.55 9.07 -6.53
C GLY A 523 15.48 9.83 -5.76
N ALA A 524 15.78 11.10 -5.48
CA ALA A 524 14.93 11.97 -4.69
C ALA A 524 15.05 13.41 -5.18
N ILE A 525 13.95 14.14 -5.14
CA ILE A 525 13.84 15.53 -5.60
C ILE A 525 13.09 16.32 -4.53
N VAL A 526 13.59 17.50 -4.18
CA VAL A 526 12.88 18.48 -3.33
C VAL A 526 12.75 19.79 -4.07
N GLY A 527 11.52 20.26 -4.25
CA GLY A 527 11.19 21.47 -5.01
C GLY A 527 9.83 21.38 -5.70
N PRO A 528 9.32 22.47 -6.30
CA PRO A 528 8.09 22.43 -7.10
C PRO A 528 8.17 21.37 -8.22
N SER A 529 7.04 20.70 -8.46
CA SER A 529 6.90 19.65 -9.48
C SER A 529 7.82 18.43 -9.29
N ALA A 530 8.38 18.22 -8.09
CA ALA A 530 9.18 17.03 -7.79
C ALA A 530 8.41 15.74 -8.07
N GLY A 531 7.11 15.71 -7.74
CA GLY A 531 6.23 14.58 -8.00
C GLY A 531 6.01 14.30 -9.48
N ASP A 532 6.00 15.32 -10.33
CA ASP A 532 5.87 15.15 -11.79
C ASP A 532 7.17 14.63 -12.42
N MET A 533 8.33 15.01 -11.84
CA MET A 533 9.65 14.64 -12.36
C MET A 533 10.13 13.25 -11.92
N ILE A 534 9.68 12.75 -10.76
CA ILE A 534 10.14 11.46 -10.21
C ILE A 534 9.80 10.25 -11.11
N GLY A 535 8.84 10.41 -12.03
CA GLY A 535 8.47 9.37 -13.00
C GLY A 535 9.62 8.96 -13.92
N GLU A 536 10.49 9.90 -14.32
CA GLU A 536 11.67 9.58 -15.13
C GLU A 536 12.68 8.73 -14.36
N VAL A 537 12.91 9.06 -13.09
CA VAL A 537 13.80 8.29 -12.20
C VAL A 537 13.25 6.88 -11.97
N ALA A 538 11.93 6.75 -11.76
CA ALA A 538 11.29 5.45 -11.62
C ALA A 538 11.48 4.59 -12.88
N LEU A 539 11.27 5.19 -14.07
CA LEU A 539 11.50 4.50 -15.35
C LEU A 539 12.96 4.10 -15.52
N ALA A 540 13.92 4.97 -15.16
CA ALA A 540 15.34 4.67 -15.26
C ALA A 540 15.74 3.45 -14.40
N ILE A 541 15.18 3.32 -13.20
CA ILE A 541 15.40 2.15 -12.33
C ILE A 541 14.78 0.89 -12.95
N GLU A 542 13.54 0.97 -13.42
CA GLU A 542 12.87 -0.18 -14.07
C GLU A 542 13.61 -0.67 -15.32
N MET A 543 14.22 0.25 -16.08
CA MET A 543 15.03 -0.08 -17.25
C MET A 543 16.46 -0.54 -16.90
N GLY A 544 16.87 -0.44 -15.64
CA GLY A 544 18.23 -0.73 -15.19
C GLY A 544 19.28 0.19 -15.79
N ALA A 545 18.92 1.45 -16.04
CA ALA A 545 19.80 2.47 -16.62
C ALA A 545 20.99 2.79 -15.71
N ASP A 546 22.11 3.23 -16.29
CA ASP A 546 23.25 3.75 -15.54
C ASP A 546 23.31 5.29 -15.55
N ASP A 547 24.33 5.86 -14.88
CA ASP A 547 24.55 7.30 -14.83
C ASP A 547 24.92 7.93 -16.18
N VAL A 548 25.44 7.14 -17.13
CA VAL A 548 25.78 7.59 -18.47
C VAL A 548 24.55 7.63 -19.37
N ASP A 549 23.64 6.65 -19.27
CA ASP A 549 22.36 6.62 -19.98
C ASP A 549 21.53 7.86 -19.65
N ILE A 550 21.41 8.17 -18.35
CA ILE A 550 20.68 9.35 -17.87
C ILE A 550 21.42 10.63 -18.26
N GLY A 551 22.73 10.72 -17.99
CA GLY A 551 23.52 11.93 -18.25
C GLY A 551 23.66 12.28 -19.75
N LYS A 552 23.60 11.31 -20.66
CA LYS A 552 23.65 11.57 -22.11
C LYS A 552 22.30 11.80 -22.76
N THR A 553 21.20 11.55 -22.02
CA THR A 553 19.88 11.92 -22.51
C THR A 553 19.80 13.45 -22.58
N ILE A 554 19.41 13.99 -23.73
CA ILE A 554 19.30 15.44 -23.91
C ILE A 554 17.98 15.91 -23.29
N HIS A 555 18.02 16.35 -22.05
CA HIS A 555 16.88 17.00 -21.39
C HIS A 555 16.65 18.41 -21.95
N PRO A 556 15.40 18.89 -22.03
CA PRO A 556 15.11 20.23 -22.51
C PRO A 556 15.61 21.32 -21.54
N HIS A 557 16.19 22.39 -22.09
CA HIS A 557 16.68 23.54 -21.33
C HIS A 557 15.94 24.83 -21.73
N PRO A 558 15.59 25.74 -20.79
CA PRO A 558 15.73 25.62 -19.34
C PRO A 558 14.51 24.95 -18.69
N THR A 559 14.71 23.89 -17.90
CA THR A 559 13.65 23.19 -17.14
C THR A 559 14.09 22.82 -15.72
N LEU A 560 13.14 22.43 -14.86
CA LEU A 560 13.50 21.76 -13.60
C LEU A 560 13.90 20.29 -13.87
N GLY A 561 13.28 19.65 -14.88
CA GLY A 561 13.50 18.25 -15.22
C GLY A 561 14.93 17.93 -15.65
N GLU A 562 15.63 18.85 -16.33
CA GLU A 562 17.04 18.64 -16.71
C GLU A 562 17.97 18.43 -15.51
N SER A 563 17.56 18.82 -14.31
CA SER A 563 18.34 18.53 -13.08
C SER A 563 18.51 17.03 -12.81
N ILE A 564 17.69 16.15 -13.40
CA ILE A 564 17.87 14.70 -13.35
C ILE A 564 19.12 14.31 -14.16
N GLY A 565 19.20 14.74 -15.43
CA GLY A 565 20.38 14.56 -16.28
C GLY A 565 21.64 15.14 -15.65
N LEU A 566 21.56 16.39 -15.17
CA LEU A 566 22.70 17.08 -14.55
C LEU A 566 23.13 16.42 -13.22
N ALA A 567 22.21 15.81 -12.47
CA ALA A 567 22.58 15.03 -11.28
C ALA A 567 23.31 13.74 -11.66
N ALA A 568 22.95 13.09 -12.78
CA ALA A 568 23.69 11.96 -13.31
C ALA A 568 25.08 12.39 -13.81
N GLU A 569 25.18 13.48 -14.57
CA GLU A 569 26.45 14.07 -14.99
C GLU A 569 27.35 14.41 -13.79
N ALA A 570 26.78 14.92 -12.70
CA ALA A 570 27.48 15.18 -11.46
C ALA A 570 28.01 13.89 -10.80
N ALA A 571 27.30 12.76 -10.93
CA ALA A 571 27.73 11.47 -10.38
C ALA A 571 28.99 10.92 -11.09
N HIS A 572 29.08 11.05 -12.42
CA HIS A 572 30.23 10.57 -13.19
C HIS A 572 31.27 11.65 -13.54
N GLY A 573 31.05 12.89 -13.09
CA GLY A 573 32.03 13.98 -13.16
C GLY A 573 32.10 14.71 -14.51
N SER A 574 31.03 14.68 -15.31
CA SER A 574 30.96 15.37 -16.60
C SER A 574 30.20 16.71 -16.55
N CYS A 575 29.52 17.00 -15.44
CA CYS A 575 28.68 18.19 -15.33
C CYS A 575 29.50 19.48 -15.46
N THR A 576 29.12 20.32 -16.43
CA THR A 576 29.81 21.59 -16.70
C THR A 576 29.11 22.82 -16.09
N ASP A 577 27.93 22.63 -15.52
CA ASP A 577 27.16 23.67 -14.81
C ASP A 577 27.50 23.75 -13.32
N LEU A 578 28.35 22.84 -12.84
CA LEU A 578 28.91 22.84 -11.49
C LEU A 578 30.43 23.07 -11.53
N PRO A 579 31.04 23.53 -10.42
CA PRO A 579 32.50 23.57 -10.32
C PRO A 579 33.14 22.20 -10.60
N PRO A 580 34.33 22.15 -11.21
CA PRO A 580 34.97 20.90 -11.55
C PRO A 580 35.23 20.05 -10.30
N VAL A 581 34.86 18.78 -10.36
CA VAL A 581 35.19 17.79 -9.33
C VAL A 581 36.65 17.37 -9.54
N LYS A 582 37.47 17.43 -8.48
CA LYS A 582 38.89 17.06 -8.53
C LYS A 582 39.12 15.55 -8.49
#